data_AF-A0A922MZZ3-F1
#
_entry.id   AF-A0A922MZZ3-F1
#
_cell.length_a   1.000
_cell.length_b   1.000
_cell.length_c   1.000
_cell.angle_alpha   90.00
_cell.angle_beta   90.00
_cell.angle_gamma   90.00
#
_symmetry.space_group_name_H-M   'P 1'
#
loop_
_entity.id
_entity.type
_entity.pdbx_description
1 polymer ?
#
loop_
_entity_poly.entity_id
_entity_poly.type
_entity_poly.pdbx_seq_one_letter_code
_entity_poly.pdbx_strand_id
1 'polypeptide(L)'
;MYLEKARVFLKKEKTIVYPNVPSATRPLPHSNLHPIPKRPHIEEDEITLTSPSISSMSESEVPSTSLQPHRITQAELNDLVRDLDLPKNKAELLGSRLQQWNLLESGVNITSFRTRQKNLTQYFEMAESLVFV
;
A
#
# COMPACT_ATOMS: atom_id res chain seq x y z
N MET A 1 18.14 -20.10 43.18
CA MET A 1 18.17 -20.08 41.69
C MET A 1 17.31 -21.23 41.20
N TYR A 2 16.07 -20.96 40.78
CA TYR A 2 15.21 -21.98 40.17
C TYR A 2 15.43 -21.97 38.65
N LEU A 3 15.70 -23.14 38.06
CA LEU A 3 15.75 -23.32 36.61
C LEU A 3 14.49 -24.06 36.16
N GLU A 4 13.54 -23.30 35.62
CA GLU A 4 12.37 -23.83 34.90
C GLU A 4 12.88 -24.46 33.59
N LYS A 5 12.74 -25.79 33.44
CA LYS A 5 13.07 -26.46 32.16
C LYS A 5 11.91 -26.27 31.20
N ALA A 6 12.11 -25.46 30.16
CA ALA A 6 11.15 -25.29 29.08
C ALA A 6 10.91 -26.63 28.35
N ARG A 7 9.63 -27.02 28.26
CA ARG A 7 9.17 -28.21 27.54
C ARG A 7 9.09 -27.87 26.05
N VAL A 8 10.04 -28.36 25.26
CA VAL A 8 10.05 -28.17 23.81
C VAL A 8 8.98 -29.08 23.17
N PHE A 9 7.98 -28.47 22.54
CA PHE A 9 7.02 -29.19 21.70
C PHE A 9 7.64 -29.44 20.32
N LEU A 10 7.96 -30.70 20.01
CA LEU A 10 8.33 -31.07 18.64
C LEU A 10 7.07 -31.15 17.79
N LYS A 11 6.97 -30.24 16.81
CA LYS A 11 5.94 -30.26 15.77
C LYS A 11 6.15 -31.51 14.89
N LYS A 12 5.16 -32.39 14.83
CA LYS A 12 5.17 -33.50 13.85
C LYS A 12 4.91 -32.94 12.46
N GLU A 13 5.85 -33.13 11.53
CA GLU A 13 5.63 -32.81 10.12
C GLU A 13 4.59 -33.78 9.55
N LYS A 14 3.51 -33.23 8.98
CA LYS A 14 2.56 -34.00 8.18
C LYS A 14 2.96 -33.78 6.73
N THR A 15 3.29 -34.86 6.01
CA THR A 15 3.51 -34.81 4.56
C THR A 15 2.21 -34.39 3.89
N ILE A 16 2.18 -33.20 3.27
CA ILE A 16 1.02 -32.72 2.52
C ILE A 16 0.99 -33.48 1.19
N VAL A 17 0.03 -34.38 1.03
CA VAL A 17 -0.21 -35.09 -0.23
C VAL A 17 -1.37 -34.39 -0.95
N TYR A 18 -1.06 -33.71 -2.06
CA TYR A 18 -2.07 -33.01 -2.85
C TYR A 18 -2.77 -33.97 -3.82
N PRO A 19 -4.11 -33.88 -3.97
CA PRO A 19 -4.84 -34.64 -4.97
C PRO A 19 -4.48 -34.17 -6.39
N ASN A 20 -4.50 -35.09 -7.35
CA ASN A 20 -4.27 -34.77 -8.75
C ASN A 20 -5.57 -34.20 -9.36
N VAL A 21 -5.60 -32.90 -9.67
CA VAL A 21 -6.76 -32.22 -10.26
C VAL A 21 -6.47 -31.79 -11.70
N PRO A 22 -7.42 -31.99 -12.64
CA PRO A 22 -7.19 -31.69 -14.07
C PRO A 22 -7.03 -30.19 -14.36
N SER A 23 -7.44 -29.31 -13.45
CA SER A 23 -7.27 -27.86 -13.54
C SER A 23 -5.87 -27.38 -13.15
N ALA A 24 -5.04 -28.21 -12.52
CA ALA A 24 -3.70 -27.84 -12.08
C ALA A 24 -2.63 -28.50 -12.95
N THR A 25 -1.74 -27.69 -13.52
CA THR A 25 -0.56 -28.20 -14.22
C THR A 25 0.59 -28.35 -13.23
N ARG A 26 1.30 -29.48 -13.26
CA ARG A 26 2.49 -29.69 -12.43
C ARG A 26 3.62 -28.76 -12.89
N PRO A 27 4.52 -28.35 -11.98
CA PRO A 27 5.71 -27.61 -12.37
C PRO A 27 6.46 -28.36 -13.49
N LEU A 28 6.87 -27.63 -14.52
CA LEU A 28 7.68 -28.20 -15.59
C LEU A 28 9.06 -28.55 -15.03
N PRO A 29 9.54 -29.80 -15.19
CA PRO A 29 10.86 -30.18 -14.73
C PRO A 29 11.94 -29.39 -15.48
N HIS A 30 12.93 -28.88 -14.74
CA HIS A 30 14.07 -28.20 -15.32
C HIS A 30 14.87 -29.15 -16.22
N SER A 31 15.27 -28.67 -17.40
CA SER A 31 16.03 -29.42 -18.40
C SER A 31 16.89 -28.46 -19.21
N ASN A 32 17.70 -28.96 -20.14
CA ASN A 32 18.51 -28.10 -21.01
C ASN A 32 17.67 -27.12 -21.84
N LEU A 33 16.41 -27.47 -22.15
CA LEU A 33 15.45 -26.58 -22.83
C LEU A 33 14.79 -25.58 -21.85
N HIS A 34 14.81 -25.87 -20.55
CA HIS A 34 14.18 -25.06 -19.49
C HIS A 34 15.16 -24.88 -18.31
N PRO A 35 16.26 -24.13 -18.50
CA PRO A 35 17.27 -23.95 -17.47
C PRO A 35 16.72 -23.18 -16.27
N ILE A 36 17.32 -23.40 -15.10
CA ILE A 36 16.99 -22.65 -13.89
C ILE A 36 17.41 -21.18 -14.11
N PRO A 37 16.51 -20.20 -13.94
CA PRO A 37 16.87 -18.79 -14.00
C PRO A 37 17.96 -18.49 -12.98
N LYS A 38 19.10 -17.96 -13.42
CA LYS A 38 20.17 -17.52 -12.51
C LYS A 38 19.80 -16.16 -11.92
N ARG A 39 20.02 -16.00 -10.61
CA ARG A 39 19.94 -14.69 -9.97
C ARG A 39 20.94 -13.74 -10.68
N PRO A 40 20.57 -12.50 -11.01
CA PRO A 40 21.53 -11.52 -11.49
C PRO A 40 22.69 -11.39 -10.49
N HIS A 41 23.92 -11.43 -10.98
CA HIS A 41 25.08 -11.14 -10.15
C HIS A 41 25.07 -9.63 -9.88
N ILE A 42 24.73 -9.24 -8.66
CA ILE A 42 25.02 -7.91 -8.17
C ILE A 42 26.42 -8.04 -7.59
N GLU A 43 27.41 -7.48 -8.27
CA GLU A 43 28.76 -7.37 -7.73
C GLU A 43 28.66 -6.51 -6.46
N GLU A 44 29.00 -7.11 -5.32
CA GLU A 44 29.07 -6.41 -4.03
C GLU A 44 30.38 -5.60 -3.99
N ASP A 45 30.50 -4.63 -4.90
CA ASP A 45 31.59 -3.66 -4.85
C ASP A 45 31.22 -2.57 -3.84
N GLU A 46 31.85 -2.70 -2.67
CA GLU A 46 32.32 -1.64 -1.79
C GLU A 46 31.67 -0.25 -2.02
N ILE A 47 30.74 0.10 -1.12
CA ILE A 47 30.14 1.43 -0.95
C ILE A 47 31.21 2.52 -0.77
N THR A 48 31.81 2.95 -1.88
CA THR A 48 32.64 4.14 -1.91
C THR A 48 31.74 5.31 -2.24
N LEU A 49 31.30 5.99 -1.18
CA LEU A 49 30.79 7.36 -1.28
C LEU A 49 31.83 8.17 -2.07
N THR A 50 31.49 8.72 -3.25
CA THR A 50 31.66 10.15 -3.63
C THR A 50 31.50 10.37 -5.15
N SER A 51 30.57 11.28 -5.49
CA SER A 51 30.36 12.06 -6.73
C SER A 51 29.77 11.38 -7.99
N PRO A 52 28.63 11.87 -8.53
CA PRO A 52 28.04 11.32 -9.74
C PRO A 52 28.68 11.96 -10.99
N SER A 53 29.43 11.17 -11.76
CA SER A 53 29.62 11.44 -13.19
C SER A 53 28.54 10.70 -13.97
N ILE A 54 27.59 11.48 -14.48
CA ILE A 54 26.56 11.04 -15.41
C ILE A 54 27.22 10.62 -16.74
N SER A 55 27.07 9.36 -17.13
CA SER A 55 27.27 8.96 -18.52
C SER A 55 26.21 7.94 -18.93
N SER A 56 25.25 8.47 -19.69
CA SER A 56 24.45 7.82 -20.74
C SER A 56 23.79 6.48 -20.38
N MET A 57 22.69 6.56 -19.65
CA MET A 57 21.63 5.56 -19.69
C MET A 57 20.46 6.12 -20.51
N SER A 58 20.03 5.31 -21.46
CA SER A 58 18.87 5.51 -22.33
C SER A 58 17.68 6.11 -21.57
N GLU A 59 17.13 7.16 -22.16
CA GLU A 59 15.98 7.96 -21.76
C GLU A 59 14.72 7.08 -21.58
N SER A 60 14.63 6.37 -20.47
CA SER A 60 13.35 6.06 -19.87
C SER A 60 12.93 7.34 -19.16
N GLU A 61 11.87 7.98 -19.65
CA GLU A 61 11.20 9.13 -19.03
C GLU A 61 11.01 8.88 -17.53
N VAL A 62 11.99 9.31 -16.73
CA VAL A 62 11.83 9.43 -15.29
C VAL A 62 10.86 10.60 -15.16
N PRO A 63 9.62 10.41 -14.66
CA PRO A 63 8.71 11.53 -14.52
C PRO A 63 9.46 12.57 -13.70
N SER A 64 9.60 13.75 -14.28
CA SER A 64 10.40 14.83 -13.74
C SER A 64 9.93 15.02 -12.30
N THR A 65 10.73 14.54 -11.34
CA THR A 65 10.42 14.72 -9.93
C THR A 65 10.57 16.22 -9.76
N SER A 66 9.44 16.93 -9.73
CA SER A 66 9.44 18.34 -9.41
C SER A 66 10.25 18.47 -8.12
N LEU A 67 11.21 19.40 -8.10
CA LEU A 67 12.07 19.61 -6.93
C LEU A 67 11.24 20.05 -5.70
N GLN A 68 9.94 20.29 -5.88
CA GLN A 68 9.01 20.61 -4.81
C GLN A 68 8.41 19.33 -4.18
N PRO A 69 8.24 19.33 -2.85
CA PRO A 69 7.49 18.29 -2.17
C PRO A 69 6.08 18.16 -2.77
N HIS A 70 5.63 16.92 -2.96
CA HIS A 70 4.25 16.64 -3.35
C HIS A 70 3.28 17.21 -2.30
N ARG A 71 2.27 17.92 -2.77
CA ARG A 71 1.18 18.45 -1.93
C ARG A 71 -0.09 17.67 -2.23
N ILE A 72 -0.72 17.21 -1.17
CA ILE A 72 -1.96 16.45 -1.22
C ILE A 72 -3.06 17.36 -1.75
N THR A 73 -3.64 16.96 -2.88
CA THR A 73 -4.78 17.65 -3.51
C THR A 73 -6.09 17.25 -2.82
N GLN A 74 -7.18 17.97 -3.12
CA GLN A 74 -8.51 17.63 -2.57
C GLN A 74 -8.98 16.23 -3.00
N ALA A 75 -8.67 15.81 -4.22
CA ALA A 75 -9.04 14.49 -4.75
C ALA A 75 -8.31 13.39 -3.98
N GLU A 76 -7.00 13.51 -3.84
CA GLU A 76 -6.18 12.56 -3.07
C GLU A 76 -6.59 12.48 -1.60
N LEU A 77 -6.93 13.62 -0.98
CA LEU A 77 -7.46 13.61 0.39
C LEU A 77 -8.81 12.87 0.48
N ASN A 78 -9.68 13.03 -0.52
CA ASN A 78 -10.96 12.33 -0.57
C ASN A 78 -10.79 10.82 -0.79
N ASP A 79 -9.85 10.43 -1.65
CA ASP A 79 -9.51 9.03 -1.90
C ASP A 79 -8.93 8.40 -0.63
N LEU A 80 -7.98 9.07 0.04
CA LEU A 80 -7.41 8.59 1.30
C LEU A 80 -8.48 8.38 2.39
N VAL A 81 -9.44 9.30 2.50
CA VAL A 81 -10.57 9.16 3.44
C VAL A 81 -11.46 7.97 3.09
N ARG A 82 -11.67 7.67 1.80
CA ARG A 82 -12.44 6.52 1.33
C ARG A 82 -11.70 5.22 1.59
N ASP A 83 -10.41 5.17 1.26
CA ASP A 83 -9.59 3.96 1.34
C ASP A 83 -9.37 3.53 2.80
N LEU A 84 -9.34 4.51 3.72
CA LEU A 84 -9.24 4.27 5.16
C LEU A 84 -10.60 4.15 5.87
N ASP A 85 -11.71 4.26 5.14
CA ASP A 85 -13.08 4.22 5.66
C ASP A 85 -13.28 5.12 6.90
N LEU A 86 -12.84 6.38 6.80
CA LEU A 86 -12.87 7.29 7.95
C LEU A 86 -14.26 7.93 8.13
N PRO A 87 -14.84 7.91 9.35
CA PRO A 87 -16.03 8.68 9.65
C PRO A 87 -15.73 10.19 9.58
N LYS A 88 -16.77 11.00 9.33
CA LYS A 88 -16.67 12.47 9.08
C LYS A 88 -15.72 13.21 10.04
N ASN A 89 -15.85 12.95 11.34
CA ASN A 89 -15.04 13.62 12.37
C ASN A 89 -13.55 13.26 12.26
N LYS A 90 -13.23 12.00 11.92
CA LYS A 90 -11.85 11.54 11.76
C LYS A 90 -11.26 12.01 10.44
N ALA A 91 -12.05 12.06 9.37
CA ALA A 91 -11.62 12.62 8.08
C ALA A 91 -11.24 14.11 8.21
N GLU A 92 -12.05 14.88 8.93
CA GLU A 92 -11.75 16.29 9.20
C GLU A 92 -10.49 16.46 10.07
N LEU A 93 -10.33 15.63 11.11
CA LEU A 93 -9.15 15.63 11.97
C LEU A 93 -7.88 15.29 11.16
N LEU A 94 -7.95 14.29 10.28
CA LEU A 94 -6.86 13.92 9.38
C LEU A 94 -6.46 15.11 8.50
N GLY A 95 -7.44 15.74 7.82
CA GLY A 95 -7.18 16.92 7.00
C GLY A 95 -6.53 18.05 7.79
N SER A 96 -6.99 18.29 9.02
CA SER A 96 -6.43 19.32 9.92
C SER A 96 -4.97 19.02 10.30
N ARG A 97 -4.62 17.75 10.55
CA ARG A 97 -3.23 17.35 10.83
C ARG A 97 -2.33 17.50 9.62
N LEU A 98 -2.79 17.08 8.45
CA LEU A 98 -2.03 17.22 7.21
C LEU A 98 -1.82 18.71 6.84
N GLN A 99 -2.79 19.57 7.15
CA GLN A 99 -2.64 21.03 7.00
C GLN A 99 -1.58 21.59 7.96
N GLN A 100 -1.57 21.17 9.23
CA GLN A 100 -0.54 21.56 10.20
C GLN A 100 0.88 21.17 9.75
N TRP A 101 1.01 20.07 9.02
CA TRP A 101 2.28 19.62 8.45
C TRP A 101 2.64 20.28 7.11
N ASN A 102 1.84 21.24 6.62
CA ASN A 102 2.01 21.90 5.33
C ASN A 102 2.01 20.93 4.12
N LEU A 103 1.38 19.76 4.28
CA LEU A 103 1.28 18.73 3.24
C LEU A 103 0.08 18.93 2.31
N LEU A 104 -0.88 19.80 2.66
CA LEU A 104 -2.02 20.13 1.81
C LEU A 104 -1.72 21.29 0.87
N GLU A 105 -2.35 21.24 -0.30
CA GLU A 105 -2.46 22.38 -1.20
C GLU A 105 -3.32 23.51 -0.58
N SER A 106 -3.07 24.77 -0.95
CA SER A 106 -3.73 25.95 -0.36
C SER A 106 -5.24 26.05 -0.63
N GLY A 107 -5.78 25.25 -1.55
CA GLY A 107 -7.20 25.23 -1.93
C GLY A 107 -8.03 24.10 -1.31
N VAL A 108 -7.45 23.25 -0.45
CA VAL A 108 -8.15 22.08 0.09
C VAL A 108 -9.17 22.48 1.16
N ASN A 109 -10.42 22.06 0.98
CA ASN A 109 -11.52 22.35 1.89
C ASN A 109 -11.79 21.14 2.82
N ILE A 110 -11.13 21.15 3.97
CA ILE A 110 -11.28 20.12 5.02
C ILE A 110 -12.71 20.11 5.60
N THR A 111 -13.36 21.28 5.71
CA THR A 111 -14.71 21.39 6.28
C THR A 111 -15.79 20.74 5.42
N SER A 112 -15.49 20.43 4.15
CA SER A 112 -16.40 19.74 3.24
C SER A 112 -16.86 18.38 3.77
N PHE A 113 -16.03 17.67 4.55
CA PHE A 113 -16.38 16.38 5.17
C PHE A 113 -17.56 16.48 6.15
N ARG A 114 -17.86 17.67 6.70
CA ARG A 114 -19.01 17.90 7.58
C ARG A 114 -20.34 17.94 6.83
N THR A 115 -20.32 18.44 5.59
CA THR A 115 -21.53 18.81 4.85
C THR A 115 -21.73 18.01 3.57
N ARG A 116 -20.73 17.26 3.11
CA ARG A 116 -20.77 16.48 1.85
C ARG A 116 -22.00 15.58 1.73
N GLN A 117 -22.44 14.95 2.82
CA GLN A 117 -23.62 14.09 2.80
C GLN A 117 -24.95 14.83 2.61
N LYS A 118 -25.00 16.16 2.84
CA LYS A 118 -26.27 16.93 2.84
C LYS A 118 -26.98 16.86 1.49
N ASN A 119 -26.21 16.87 0.39
CA ASN A 119 -26.75 16.74 -0.97
C ASN A 119 -27.38 15.37 -1.22
N LEU A 120 -26.95 14.36 -0.48
CA LEU A 120 -27.49 13.01 -0.59
C LEU A 120 -28.69 12.80 0.32
N THR A 121 -28.77 13.50 1.46
CA THR A 121 -29.83 13.33 2.46
C THR A 121 -31.25 13.45 1.89
N GLN A 122 -31.46 14.22 0.82
CA GLN A 122 -32.76 14.36 0.17
C GLN A 122 -33.27 13.08 -0.53
N TYR A 123 -32.36 12.15 -0.85
CA TYR A 123 -32.69 10.87 -1.51
C TYR A 123 -32.83 9.72 -0.52
N PHE A 124 -32.79 10.00 0.78
CA PHE A 124 -32.92 8.96 1.80
C PHE A 124 -33.99 9.35 2.81
N GLU A 125 -34.95 8.45 3.03
CA GLU A 125 -35.96 8.60 4.07
C GLU A 125 -35.56 7.82 5.32
N MET A 126 -35.79 8.39 6.50
CA MET A 126 -35.53 7.72 7.77
C MET A 126 -36.85 7.43 8.47
N ALA A 127 -37.25 6.16 8.58
CA ALA A 127 -38.42 5.74 9.36
C ALA A 127 -38.01 4.67 10.38
N GLU A 128 -38.42 4.85 11.64
CA GLU A 128 -38.22 3.87 12.71
C GLU A 128 -36.77 3.36 12.82
N SER A 129 -35.77 4.24 12.68
CA SER A 129 -34.31 3.96 12.67
C SER A 129 -33.74 3.26 11.43
N LEU A 130 -34.58 2.94 10.45
CA LEU A 130 -34.16 2.41 9.15
C LEU A 130 -34.03 3.54 8.13
N VAL A 131 -33.08 3.39 7.20
CA VAL A 131 -32.81 4.33 6.12
C VAL A 131 -33.21 3.67 4.80
N PHE A 132 -34.13 4.31 4.07
CA PHE A 132 -34.66 3.91 2.78
C PHE A 132 -34.07 4.81 1.67
N VAL A 133 -33.97 4.27 0.45
CA VAL A 133 -33.55 4.97 -0.78
C VAL A 133 -34.77 5.21 -1.65
#